data_AF-A0A916CPM5-F1
#
_entry.id   AF-A0A916CPM5-F1
#
_cell.length_a   1.000
_cell.length_b   1.000
_cell.length_c   1.000
_cell.angle_alpha   90.00
_cell.angle_beta   90.00
_cell.angle_gamma   90.00
#
_symmetry.space_group_name_H-M   'P 1'
#
loop_
_entity.id
_entity.type
_entity.pdbx_description
1 polymer ?
#
loop_
_entity_poly.entity_id
_entity_poly.type
_entity_poly.pdbx_seq_one_letter_code
_entity_poly.pdbx_strand_id
1 'polypeptide(L)'
;MVWWAVGSRMRWWPLGLVLSGLLACSTPLEPARRESARPAPRPQAVAVAPAPVVAPPASAAQPAFTTPVAPQSSVPSAAAPAVAPGTAAPYGPAVAARFPDPLVNFRTPAFQPGRTSFTSNAEVQSLLRALVRDGRPGGSTVTLLSLGSSQSGVPLEALLFTRAADPQPAALVQSGRPTVLLIGQQHGDEPASSEAMLAIAQDLAHGRLEPLLERINVIVMPRANPDGASENRRVTASGIDVNRDHLLLKTPEAQALALLTRAYRPMVVLDAHEYTAVGRFLDKFGTLQRFDALVQYAMTANLPEFVTRASEEWFRRPLVAGWKAQGLSSEWYYTTSTDLADKKLSMGGVQPDTGRNVNGLKNAVSLLIETRGVGLGRLHFARRVHTHIVAANTVLQSTAERADDLTKLRAYVDNEVSSMACLGEAVIQAAATPSEYNLVMLDPQTGEDRTLSVAWDSALELRALKTRARPCGYWLSQSEANAVTRLRLLGVVVQQIDELGEMRGEIYRETARELGQRADVRGSIADSGGVLKLQVQTVPALLDVPAGSYYVPLDQSLANLAIAALEPDTQNGYVANRIIGSVDALARVMARPDVKMTAVP
;
A
#
# COMPACT_ATOMS: atom_id res chain seq x y z
N MET A 1 3.11 -20.57 37.00
CA MET A 1 2.40 -21.08 38.20
C MET A 1 1.05 -20.40 38.29
N VAL A 2 0.07 -21.03 38.96
CA VAL A 2 -1.36 -20.64 39.02
C VAL A 2 -2.13 -20.91 37.71
N TRP A 3 -3.25 -21.62 37.87
CA TRP A 3 -4.19 -22.07 36.83
C TRP A 3 -5.39 -21.13 36.72
N TRP A 4 -6.15 -21.23 35.62
CA TRP A 4 -7.57 -21.57 35.72
C TRP A 4 -7.99 -22.44 34.53
N ALA A 5 -8.75 -23.50 34.81
CA ALA A 5 -9.29 -24.42 33.81
C ALA A 5 -10.78 -24.59 34.07
N VAL A 6 -11.60 -24.47 33.03
CA VAL A 6 -13.00 -24.89 33.04
C VAL A 6 -13.22 -25.75 31.80
N GLY A 7 -13.35 -27.06 32.02
CA GLY A 7 -13.67 -28.02 30.97
C GLY A 7 -15.12 -28.48 31.09
N SER A 8 -15.86 -28.41 29.98
CA SER A 8 -17.16 -29.07 29.84
C SER A 8 -17.03 -30.27 28.90
N ARG A 9 -17.45 -31.46 29.37
CA ARG A 9 -17.35 -32.73 28.64
C ARG A 9 -18.74 -33.26 28.25
N MET A 10 -18.76 -33.96 27.11
CA MET A 10 -19.79 -34.90 26.64
C MET A 10 -21.13 -34.23 26.22
N ARG A 11 -21.86 -34.73 25.21
CA ARG A 11 -22.06 -36.14 24.80
C ARG A 11 -22.07 -36.35 23.28
N TRP A 12 -21.72 -37.56 22.86
CA TRP A 12 -21.96 -38.10 21.52
C TRP A 12 -23.23 -38.97 21.54
N TRP A 13 -24.04 -38.92 20.48
CA TRP A 13 -25.14 -39.85 20.19
C TRP A 13 -25.00 -40.37 18.75
N PRO A 14 -24.91 -41.69 18.52
CA PRO A 14 -24.94 -42.30 17.19
C PRO A 14 -26.29 -42.99 16.92
N LEU A 15 -26.86 -42.83 15.71
CA LEU A 15 -27.92 -43.62 15.04
C LEU A 15 -28.37 -42.82 13.80
N GLY A 16 -28.64 -43.39 12.62
CA GLY A 16 -28.51 -44.76 12.13
C GLY A 16 -28.93 -44.79 10.64
N LEU A 17 -28.42 -45.73 9.84
CA LEU A 17 -28.86 -45.89 8.45
C LEU A 17 -30.32 -46.34 8.37
N VAL A 18 -31.09 -45.75 7.45
CA VAL A 18 -32.20 -46.44 6.78
C VAL A 18 -32.08 -46.20 5.28
N LEU A 19 -32.01 -47.29 4.52
CA LEU A 19 -31.87 -47.30 3.07
C LEU A 19 -32.95 -48.23 2.51
N SER A 20 -33.91 -47.66 1.79
CA SER A 20 -34.96 -48.41 1.09
C SER A 20 -35.53 -47.53 -0.02
N GLY A 21 -35.21 -47.86 -1.27
CA GLY A 21 -35.55 -47.05 -2.44
C GLY A 21 -36.89 -47.43 -3.08
N LEU A 22 -37.23 -46.69 -4.14
CA LEU A 22 -38.19 -47.07 -5.17
C LEU A 22 -37.62 -46.60 -6.52
N LEU A 23 -37.76 -47.42 -7.55
CA LEU A 23 -37.10 -47.28 -8.85
C LEU A 23 -38.09 -47.66 -9.95
N ALA A 24 -37.95 -47.06 -11.13
CA ALA A 24 -38.81 -47.16 -12.32
C ALA A 24 -40.18 -46.43 -12.20
N CYS A 25 -40.77 -45.88 -13.28
CA CYS A 25 -40.46 -46.01 -14.70
C CYS A 25 -40.36 -44.65 -15.41
N SER A 26 -39.45 -44.51 -16.38
CA SER A 26 -39.57 -43.53 -17.47
C SER A 26 -39.06 -44.14 -18.78
N THR A 27 -39.92 -44.15 -19.80
CA THR A 27 -39.69 -44.75 -21.11
C THR A 27 -38.94 -43.79 -22.04
N PRO A 28 -37.93 -44.24 -22.82
CA PRO A 28 -37.34 -43.43 -23.88
C PRO A 28 -38.25 -43.43 -25.13
N LEU A 29 -38.32 -42.30 -25.81
CA LEU A 29 -38.94 -42.16 -27.14
C LEU A 29 -37.87 -41.68 -28.13
N GLU A 30 -37.75 -42.40 -29.24
CA GLU A 30 -36.73 -42.19 -30.27
C GLU A 30 -37.06 -41.04 -31.25
N PRO A 31 -36.08 -40.55 -32.06
CA PRO A 31 -36.16 -39.24 -32.70
C PRO A 31 -36.83 -39.24 -34.07
N ALA A 32 -37.60 -38.17 -34.36
CA ALA A 32 -38.06 -37.85 -35.71
C ALA A 32 -36.97 -37.14 -36.53
N ARG A 33 -36.78 -37.52 -37.80
CA ARG A 33 -35.80 -36.92 -38.72
C ARG A 33 -36.40 -35.75 -39.52
N ARG A 34 -35.59 -34.70 -39.61
CA ARG A 34 -35.39 -33.75 -40.75
C ARG A 34 -36.57 -33.47 -41.70
N GLU A 35 -36.85 -32.18 -41.86
CA GLU A 35 -37.06 -31.61 -43.20
C GLU A 35 -36.33 -30.27 -43.36
N SER A 36 -35.98 -29.90 -44.59
CA SER A 36 -35.04 -28.81 -44.90
C SER A 36 -35.72 -27.66 -45.64
N ALA A 37 -35.64 -26.43 -45.11
CA ALA A 37 -36.14 -25.21 -45.76
C ALA A 37 -35.00 -24.38 -46.39
N ARG A 38 -35.30 -23.73 -47.52
CA ARG A 38 -34.35 -22.99 -48.38
C ARG A 38 -34.09 -21.55 -47.91
N PRO A 39 -32.96 -20.93 -48.26
CA PRO A 39 -32.65 -19.53 -47.92
C PRO A 39 -33.40 -18.52 -48.81
N ALA A 40 -33.72 -17.35 -48.24
CA ALA A 40 -34.28 -16.19 -48.93
C ALA A 40 -33.17 -15.23 -49.45
N PRO A 41 -33.42 -14.39 -50.48
CA PRO A 41 -32.37 -13.80 -51.32
C PRO A 41 -31.82 -12.45 -50.84
N ARG A 42 -30.62 -12.11 -51.35
CA ARG A 42 -29.98 -10.78 -51.23
C ARG A 42 -30.56 -9.77 -52.24
N PRO A 43 -30.72 -8.48 -51.88
CA PRO A 43 -30.92 -7.41 -52.87
C PRO A 43 -29.63 -7.09 -53.65
N GLN A 44 -29.77 -6.74 -54.94
CA GLN A 44 -28.70 -6.17 -55.77
C GLN A 44 -28.81 -4.64 -55.87
N ALA A 45 -27.72 -4.00 -56.31
CA ALA A 45 -27.57 -2.55 -56.39
C ALA A 45 -28.22 -1.90 -57.64
N VAL A 46 -28.44 -0.58 -57.56
CA VAL A 46 -28.83 0.31 -58.69
C VAL A 46 -27.98 1.59 -58.63
N ALA A 47 -27.72 2.21 -59.80
CA ALA A 47 -26.79 3.32 -60.00
C ALA A 47 -27.23 4.14 -61.25
N VAL A 48 -26.92 5.43 -61.46
CA VAL A 48 -26.23 6.48 -60.66
C VAL A 48 -26.52 7.88 -61.27
N ALA A 49 -26.04 8.96 -60.62
CA ALA A 49 -25.75 10.32 -61.17
C ALA A 49 -26.79 11.45 -60.94
N PRO A 50 -26.36 12.74 -60.96
CA PRO A 50 -25.24 13.30 -60.20
C PRO A 50 -25.60 14.61 -59.43
N ALA A 51 -24.62 15.18 -58.71
CA ALA A 51 -24.78 16.23 -57.70
C ALA A 51 -24.76 17.70 -58.22
N PRO A 52 -25.05 18.69 -57.36
CA PRO A 52 -24.40 19.99 -57.37
C PRO A 52 -23.23 20.06 -56.37
N VAL A 53 -22.23 20.87 -56.71
CA VAL A 53 -20.93 20.98 -56.01
C VAL A 53 -20.96 22.00 -54.87
N VAL A 54 -20.34 21.68 -53.73
CA VAL A 54 -19.85 22.66 -52.74
C VAL A 54 -18.40 22.33 -52.39
N ALA A 55 -17.55 23.36 -52.30
CA ALA A 55 -16.10 23.24 -52.19
C ALA A 55 -15.61 22.79 -50.79
N PRO A 56 -14.42 22.16 -50.67
CA PRO A 56 -13.93 21.61 -49.42
C PRO A 56 -13.23 22.65 -48.52
N PRO A 57 -13.41 22.59 -47.19
CA PRO A 57 -12.46 23.14 -46.22
C PRO A 57 -11.22 22.24 -46.08
N ALA A 58 -10.12 22.81 -45.59
CA ALA A 58 -8.79 22.22 -45.68
C ALA A 58 -8.47 21.11 -44.67
N SER A 59 -7.47 20.32 -45.06
CA SER A 59 -6.55 19.48 -44.27
C SER A 59 -6.68 19.49 -42.74
N ALA A 60 -6.67 18.28 -42.19
CA ALA A 60 -6.47 17.92 -40.78
C ALA A 60 -5.72 18.96 -39.94
N ALA A 61 -6.44 19.58 -39.01
CA ALA A 61 -5.84 20.26 -37.88
C ALA A 61 -5.36 19.22 -36.86
N GLN A 62 -4.09 19.34 -36.45
CA GLN A 62 -3.50 18.56 -35.35
C GLN A 62 -4.29 18.82 -34.05
N PRO A 63 -4.33 17.86 -33.09
CA PRO A 63 -4.80 18.18 -31.75
C PRO A 63 -3.97 19.35 -31.22
N ALA A 64 -4.63 20.44 -30.87
CA ALA A 64 -3.95 21.64 -30.40
C ALA A 64 -3.21 21.31 -29.10
N PHE A 65 -1.88 21.29 -29.18
CA PHE A 65 -1.04 21.38 -27.98
C PHE A 65 -1.38 22.70 -27.31
N THR A 66 -2.19 22.66 -26.26
CA THR A 66 -2.31 23.78 -25.33
C THR A 66 -0.90 24.08 -24.85
N THR A 67 -0.38 25.25 -25.21
CA THR A 67 0.87 25.75 -24.67
C THR A 67 0.79 25.67 -23.14
N PRO A 68 1.81 25.12 -22.45
CA PRO A 68 1.81 25.14 -21.00
C PRO A 68 1.68 26.59 -20.55
N VAL A 69 0.59 26.93 -19.86
CA VAL A 69 0.54 28.15 -19.07
C VAL A 69 1.73 28.05 -18.14
N ALA A 70 2.66 29.00 -18.25
CA ALA A 70 3.87 29.00 -17.43
C ALA A 70 3.45 28.84 -15.96
N PRO A 71 4.02 27.86 -15.22
CA PRO A 71 3.56 27.58 -13.87
C PRO A 71 3.71 28.85 -13.04
N GLN A 72 2.58 29.42 -12.62
CA GLN A 72 2.58 30.51 -11.66
C GLN A 72 3.37 30.01 -10.45
N SER A 73 4.33 30.83 -10.01
CA SER A 73 5.33 30.47 -9.01
C SER A 73 4.67 30.12 -7.68
N SER A 74 4.33 28.84 -7.51
CA SER A 74 4.07 28.25 -6.22
C SER A 74 5.34 28.40 -5.39
N VAL A 75 5.20 29.02 -4.21
CA VAL A 75 6.31 29.22 -3.28
C VAL A 75 6.93 27.85 -3.01
N PRO A 76 8.24 27.64 -3.26
CA PRO A 76 8.85 26.35 -3.00
C PRO A 76 8.72 26.05 -1.52
N SER A 77 8.11 24.90 -1.19
CA SER A 77 8.28 24.31 0.13
C SER A 77 9.78 24.12 0.32
N ALA A 78 10.36 24.87 1.26
CA ALA A 78 11.81 25.01 1.35
C ALA A 78 12.45 23.64 1.62
N ALA A 79 13.04 23.06 0.57
CA ALA A 79 13.91 21.91 0.73
C ALA A 79 15.05 22.32 1.66
N ALA A 80 15.28 21.56 2.72
CA ALA A 80 16.48 21.73 3.53
C ALA A 80 17.69 21.58 2.58
N PRO A 81 18.62 22.55 2.54
CA PRO A 81 19.73 22.49 1.61
C PRO A 81 20.54 21.21 1.84
N ALA A 82 20.75 20.43 0.79
CA ALA A 82 21.52 19.20 0.86
C ALA A 82 22.95 19.53 1.32
N VAL A 83 23.34 19.03 2.49
CA VAL A 83 24.64 19.35 3.07
C VAL A 83 25.75 18.70 2.24
N ALA A 84 26.65 19.50 1.68
CA ALA A 84 27.71 19.01 0.80
C ALA A 84 28.70 18.11 1.56
N PRO A 85 29.39 17.16 0.90
CA PRO A 85 30.42 16.36 1.55
C PRO A 85 31.49 17.24 2.22
N GLY A 86 31.71 17.04 3.53
CA GLY A 86 32.65 17.85 4.32
C GLY A 86 32.04 19.08 5.02
N THR A 87 30.74 19.33 4.89
CA THR A 87 30.05 20.29 5.76
C THR A 87 30.04 19.79 7.22
N ALA A 88 30.18 20.72 8.16
CA ALA A 88 30.10 20.41 9.59
C ALA A 88 28.73 19.81 9.93
N ALA A 89 28.70 18.89 10.90
CA ALA A 89 27.44 18.31 11.36
C ALA A 89 26.47 19.42 11.82
N PRO A 90 25.16 19.29 11.58
CA PRO A 90 24.16 20.29 11.97
C PRO A 90 23.91 20.36 13.49
N TYR A 91 24.84 19.84 14.29
CA TYR A 91 24.84 19.79 15.76
C TYR A 91 26.27 19.51 16.28
N GLY A 92 26.49 19.76 17.57
CA GLY A 92 27.80 19.60 18.20
C GLY A 92 28.31 18.14 18.28
N PRO A 93 29.61 17.94 18.55
CA PRO A 93 30.23 16.62 18.60
C PRO A 93 29.62 15.69 19.67
N ALA A 94 29.07 16.24 20.76
CA ALA A 94 28.40 15.46 21.80
C ALA A 94 27.13 14.77 21.29
N VAL A 95 26.34 15.44 20.43
CA VAL A 95 25.18 14.82 19.75
C VAL A 95 25.66 13.77 18.75
N ALA A 96 26.71 14.05 17.97
CA ALA A 96 27.28 13.08 17.03
C ALA A 96 27.78 11.80 17.73
N ALA A 97 28.36 11.93 18.94
CA ALA A 97 28.83 10.82 19.75
C ALA A 97 27.71 9.90 20.27
N ARG A 98 26.43 10.32 20.23
CA ARG A 98 25.27 9.44 20.51
C ARG A 98 25.03 8.41 19.39
N PHE A 99 25.59 8.63 18.20
CA PHE A 99 25.36 7.84 16.98
C PHE A 99 26.66 7.26 16.40
N PRO A 100 27.46 6.49 17.17
CA PRO A 100 28.70 5.91 16.67
C PRO A 100 28.42 4.92 15.54
N ASP A 101 29.29 4.94 14.52
CA ASP A 101 29.20 3.98 13.42
C ASP A 101 29.38 2.54 13.92
N PRO A 102 28.63 1.58 13.36
CA PRO A 102 28.67 0.19 13.76
C PRO A 102 29.99 -0.46 13.30
N LEU A 103 30.47 -1.44 14.06
CA LEU A 103 31.63 -2.26 13.68
C LEU A 103 31.25 -3.33 12.62
N VAL A 104 30.65 -2.89 11.52
CA VAL A 104 30.12 -3.72 10.42
C VAL A 104 30.51 -3.12 9.08
N ASN A 105 31.13 -3.93 8.22
CA ASN A 105 31.54 -3.53 6.87
C ASN A 105 30.50 -4.01 5.83
N PHE A 106 29.82 -3.07 5.17
CA PHE A 106 28.89 -3.36 4.08
C PHE A 106 29.63 -3.48 2.75
N ARG A 107 29.13 -4.36 1.85
CA ARG A 107 29.72 -4.62 0.53
C ARG A 107 28.94 -3.99 -0.63
N THR A 108 28.00 -3.10 -0.31
CA THR A 108 27.13 -2.40 -1.25
C THR A 108 27.82 -1.14 -1.81
N PRO A 109 27.36 -0.57 -2.94
CA PRO A 109 28.16 0.40 -3.70
C PRO A 109 28.47 1.71 -2.97
N ALA A 110 27.61 2.16 -2.04
CA ALA A 110 27.83 3.39 -1.29
C ALA A 110 28.89 3.26 -0.19
N PHE A 111 29.39 2.04 0.10
CA PHE A 111 30.46 1.76 1.08
C PHE A 111 31.79 1.33 0.46
N GLN A 112 31.94 1.43 -0.87
CA GLN A 112 33.23 1.19 -1.52
C GLN A 112 34.30 2.19 -1.03
N PRO A 113 35.59 1.80 -0.95
CA PRO A 113 36.66 2.68 -0.49
C PRO A 113 36.71 4.01 -1.26
N GLY A 114 36.82 5.13 -0.53
CA GLY A 114 36.85 6.48 -1.12
C GLY A 114 35.50 7.02 -1.60
N ARG A 115 34.38 6.30 -1.44
CA ARG A 115 33.06 6.71 -1.94
C ARG A 115 32.46 7.88 -1.15
N THR A 116 32.18 8.98 -1.84
CA THR A 116 31.57 10.20 -1.28
C THR A 116 30.10 10.42 -1.68
N SER A 117 29.56 9.65 -2.62
CA SER A 117 28.17 9.71 -3.09
C SER A 117 27.37 8.44 -2.74
N PHE A 118 26.03 8.54 -2.74
CA PHE A 118 25.15 7.37 -2.60
C PHE A 118 25.16 6.48 -3.85
N THR A 119 24.55 5.29 -3.76
CA THR A 119 24.40 4.35 -4.87
C THR A 119 23.44 4.91 -5.94
N SER A 120 23.92 5.03 -7.18
CA SER A 120 23.14 5.51 -8.34
C SER A 120 22.14 4.47 -8.85
N ASN A 121 21.18 4.90 -9.69
CA ASN A 121 20.20 3.99 -10.29
C ASN A 121 20.87 2.89 -11.14
N ALA A 122 21.93 3.22 -11.88
CA ALA A 122 22.68 2.25 -12.67
C ALA A 122 23.43 1.21 -11.82
N GLU A 123 23.94 1.60 -10.65
CA GLU A 123 24.62 0.71 -9.70
C GLU A 123 23.63 -0.23 -8.98
N VAL A 124 22.44 0.27 -8.59
CA VAL A 124 21.34 -0.57 -8.09
C VAL A 124 21.05 -1.66 -9.11
N GLN A 125 20.69 -1.28 -10.35
CA GLN A 125 20.30 -2.23 -11.39
C GLN A 125 21.43 -3.23 -11.74
N SER A 126 22.69 -2.77 -11.79
CA SER A 126 23.84 -3.64 -12.04
C SER A 126 24.02 -4.70 -10.96
N LEU A 127 23.80 -4.33 -9.69
CA LEU A 127 23.86 -5.27 -8.56
C LEU A 127 22.68 -6.26 -8.58
N LEU A 128 21.45 -5.83 -8.87
CA LEU A 128 20.31 -6.75 -8.98
C LEU A 128 20.52 -7.78 -10.10
N ARG A 129 21.00 -7.33 -11.27
CA ARG A 129 21.32 -8.21 -12.39
C ARG A 129 22.52 -9.12 -12.10
N ALA A 130 23.46 -8.71 -11.23
CA ALA A 130 24.54 -9.59 -10.78
C ALA A 130 24.00 -10.72 -9.88
N LEU A 131 23.22 -10.40 -8.86
CA LEU A 131 22.63 -11.40 -7.95
C LEU A 131 21.79 -12.47 -8.67
N VAL A 132 21.14 -12.11 -9.79
CA VAL A 132 20.40 -13.06 -10.64
C VAL A 132 21.33 -13.94 -11.47
N ARG A 133 22.45 -13.41 -12.00
CA ARG A 133 23.44 -14.21 -12.74
C ARG A 133 24.25 -15.14 -11.84
N ASP A 134 24.53 -14.72 -10.62
CA ASP A 134 25.39 -15.43 -9.66
C ASP A 134 24.63 -16.52 -8.87
N GLY A 135 23.32 -16.67 -9.15
CA GLY A 135 22.46 -17.72 -8.60
C GLY A 135 23.01 -19.13 -8.82
N ARG A 136 22.94 -19.98 -7.78
CA ARG A 136 23.60 -21.29 -7.77
C ARG A 136 22.62 -22.44 -8.03
N PRO A 137 22.98 -23.45 -8.85
CA PRO A 137 22.21 -24.69 -8.97
C PRO A 137 22.01 -25.36 -7.60
N GLY A 138 20.77 -25.72 -7.27
CA GLY A 138 20.41 -26.33 -5.98
C GLY A 138 20.35 -25.36 -4.78
N GLY A 139 20.72 -24.09 -4.97
CA GLY A 139 20.46 -23.01 -4.00
C GLY A 139 19.09 -22.38 -4.20
N SER A 140 18.85 -21.26 -3.52
CA SER A 140 17.61 -20.49 -3.67
C SER A 140 17.52 -19.78 -5.03
N THR A 141 16.33 -19.78 -5.64
CA THR A 141 16.06 -19.09 -6.90
C THR A 141 15.97 -17.58 -6.67
N VAL A 142 16.75 -16.82 -7.45
CA VAL A 142 16.73 -15.36 -7.49
C VAL A 142 16.16 -14.92 -8.84
N THR A 143 15.07 -14.16 -8.86
CA THR A 143 14.39 -13.72 -10.09
C THR A 143 14.22 -12.21 -10.12
N LEU A 144 14.62 -11.57 -11.23
CA LEU A 144 14.36 -10.16 -11.47
C LEU A 144 12.89 -9.95 -11.85
N LEU A 145 12.20 -9.10 -11.09
CA LEU A 145 10.85 -8.64 -11.37
C LEU A 145 10.92 -7.26 -12.01
N SER A 146 10.52 -7.15 -13.28
CA SER A 146 10.34 -5.87 -13.97
C SER A 146 8.90 -5.39 -13.79
N LEU A 147 8.73 -4.16 -13.31
CA LEU A 147 7.43 -3.62 -12.88
C LEU A 147 7.01 -2.39 -13.71
N GLY A 148 7.67 -2.16 -14.83
CA GLY A 148 7.56 -0.95 -15.64
C GLY A 148 8.70 0.03 -15.38
N SER A 149 8.43 1.31 -15.59
CA SER A 149 9.40 2.41 -15.43
C SER A 149 8.79 3.56 -14.63
N SER A 150 9.65 4.36 -14.00
CA SER A 150 9.31 5.66 -13.46
C SER A 150 8.96 6.66 -14.55
N GLN A 151 8.56 7.88 -14.15
CA GLN A 151 8.16 8.94 -15.07
C GLN A 151 9.31 9.47 -15.95
N SER A 152 10.57 9.39 -15.49
CA SER A 152 11.75 9.66 -16.32
C SER A 152 12.20 8.45 -17.19
N GLY A 153 11.50 7.31 -17.10
CA GLY A 153 11.78 6.10 -17.87
C GLY A 153 12.73 5.10 -17.18
N VAL A 154 13.19 5.37 -15.96
CA VAL A 154 14.09 4.46 -15.22
C VAL A 154 13.34 3.18 -14.81
N PRO A 155 13.84 1.97 -15.15
CA PRO A 155 13.22 0.71 -14.74
C PRO A 155 12.95 0.60 -13.24
N LEU A 156 11.73 0.17 -12.91
CA LEU A 156 11.29 -0.21 -11.57
C LEU A 156 11.51 -1.72 -11.42
N GLU A 157 12.55 -2.09 -10.67
CA GLU A 157 13.01 -3.48 -10.52
C GLU A 157 12.94 -3.94 -9.06
N ALA A 158 12.55 -5.20 -8.85
CA ALA A 158 12.63 -5.90 -7.57
C ALA A 158 13.27 -7.29 -7.75
N LEU A 159 13.72 -7.91 -6.67
CA LEU A 159 14.19 -9.30 -6.66
C LEU A 159 13.26 -10.19 -5.84
N LEU A 160 12.82 -11.30 -6.43
CA LEU A 160 12.20 -12.41 -5.74
C LEU A 160 13.26 -13.43 -5.33
N PHE A 161 13.22 -13.85 -4.07
CA PHE A 161 14.02 -14.92 -3.48
C PHE A 161 13.08 -16.03 -2.99
N THR A 162 13.28 -17.26 -3.45
CA THR A 162 12.43 -18.40 -3.07
C THR A 162 13.14 -19.75 -3.21
N ARG A 163 12.70 -20.76 -2.44
CA ARG A 163 12.97 -22.19 -2.69
C ARG A 163 11.72 -22.94 -3.15
N ALA A 164 10.72 -22.26 -3.70
CA ALA A 164 9.60 -22.91 -4.39
C ALA A 164 10.07 -23.43 -5.76
N ALA A 165 9.53 -24.57 -6.20
CA ALA A 165 9.86 -25.14 -7.50
C ALA A 165 9.35 -24.29 -8.68
N ASP A 166 8.24 -23.57 -8.46
CA ASP A 166 7.67 -22.62 -9.40
C ASP A 166 7.68 -21.21 -8.75
N PRO A 167 8.43 -20.23 -9.30
CA PRO A 167 8.48 -18.87 -8.81
C PRO A 167 7.28 -18.00 -9.25
N GLN A 168 6.34 -18.53 -10.03
CA GLN A 168 5.16 -17.77 -10.46
C GLN A 168 4.26 -17.38 -9.28
N PRO A 169 3.64 -16.18 -9.29
CA PRO A 169 2.94 -15.65 -8.12
C PRO A 169 1.83 -16.56 -7.57
N ALA A 170 1.07 -17.21 -8.46
CA ALA A 170 0.01 -18.13 -8.07
C ALA A 170 0.54 -19.38 -7.34
N ALA A 171 1.66 -19.94 -7.80
CA ALA A 171 2.30 -21.09 -7.18
C ALA A 171 2.92 -20.72 -5.81
N LEU A 172 3.51 -19.52 -5.68
CA LEU A 172 4.01 -19.03 -4.39
C LEU A 172 2.88 -18.87 -3.37
N VAL A 173 1.73 -18.31 -3.76
CA VAL A 173 0.55 -18.21 -2.87
C VAL A 173 0.03 -19.60 -2.47
N GLN A 174 0.05 -20.56 -3.39
CA GLN A 174 -0.37 -21.95 -3.11
C GLN A 174 0.66 -22.75 -2.28
N SER A 175 1.93 -22.34 -2.27
CA SER A 175 3.01 -23.05 -1.57
C SER A 175 2.88 -23.06 -0.04
N GLY A 176 1.98 -22.24 0.53
CA GLY A 176 1.79 -22.09 1.98
C GLY A 176 2.91 -21.33 2.70
N ARG A 177 4.00 -20.98 2.01
CA ARG A 177 5.10 -20.13 2.52
C ARG A 177 4.70 -18.66 2.45
N PRO A 178 4.67 -17.91 3.57
CA PRO A 178 4.39 -16.49 3.55
C PRO A 178 5.39 -15.71 2.70
N THR A 179 4.89 -14.79 1.88
CA THR A 179 5.73 -13.81 1.17
C THR A 179 5.92 -12.57 2.03
N VAL A 180 7.18 -12.16 2.20
CA VAL A 180 7.58 -10.88 2.78
C VAL A 180 7.94 -9.91 1.66
N LEU A 181 7.41 -8.69 1.70
CA LEU A 181 7.82 -7.59 0.80
C LEU A 181 8.62 -6.55 1.59
N LEU A 182 9.86 -6.30 1.17
CA LEU A 182 10.71 -5.24 1.71
C LEU A 182 10.83 -4.11 0.68
N ILE A 183 10.47 -2.89 1.08
CA ILE A 183 10.43 -1.70 0.22
C ILE A 183 11.44 -0.67 0.74
N GLY A 184 12.34 -0.22 -0.13
CA GLY A 184 13.29 0.88 0.14
C GLY A 184 13.04 2.10 -0.73
N GLN A 185 13.33 3.28 -0.17
CA GLN A 185 13.45 4.56 -0.88
C GLN A 185 12.23 4.88 -1.77
N GLN A 186 11.03 4.83 -1.19
CA GLN A 186 9.82 5.45 -1.77
C GLN A 186 9.93 6.98 -1.78
N HIS A 187 10.65 7.55 -0.83
CA HIS A 187 11.10 8.94 -0.90
C HIS A 187 12.55 8.97 -1.35
N GLY A 188 12.88 9.84 -2.31
CA GLY A 188 14.20 9.87 -2.94
C GLY A 188 15.33 10.35 -2.03
N ASP A 189 15.03 11.22 -1.06
CA ASP A 189 15.95 11.80 -0.09
C ASP A 189 16.25 10.91 1.12
N GLU A 190 15.82 9.63 1.08
CA GLU A 190 15.93 8.65 2.17
C GLU A 190 16.82 7.43 1.77
N PRO A 191 18.10 7.63 1.37
CA PRO A 191 18.96 6.62 0.73
C PRO A 191 19.40 5.44 1.60
N ALA A 192 19.40 5.54 2.93
CA ALA A 192 19.89 4.44 3.80
C ALA A 192 18.99 3.20 3.72
N SER A 193 17.69 3.40 3.48
CA SER A 193 16.73 2.32 3.24
C SER A 193 17.12 1.47 2.03
N SER A 194 17.48 2.11 0.91
CA SER A 194 17.89 1.43 -0.33
C SER A 194 19.17 0.62 -0.15
N GLU A 195 20.17 1.22 0.48
CA GLU A 195 21.47 0.57 0.70
C GLU A 195 21.34 -0.64 1.64
N ALA A 196 20.47 -0.56 2.65
CA ALA A 196 20.12 -1.69 3.49
C ALA A 196 19.40 -2.81 2.71
N MET A 197 18.46 -2.47 1.82
CA MET A 197 17.80 -3.46 0.96
C MET A 197 18.79 -4.18 0.04
N LEU A 198 19.81 -3.49 -0.49
CA LEU A 198 20.87 -4.12 -1.28
C LEU A 198 21.72 -5.10 -0.44
N ALA A 199 22.04 -4.75 0.81
CA ALA A 199 22.77 -5.64 1.71
C ALA A 199 21.95 -6.88 2.10
N ILE A 200 20.65 -6.71 2.35
CA ILE A 200 19.71 -7.81 2.60
C ILE A 200 19.57 -8.72 1.38
N ALA A 201 19.50 -8.16 0.17
CA ALA A 201 19.46 -8.93 -1.07
C ALA A 201 20.74 -9.78 -1.27
N GLN A 202 21.92 -9.26 -0.91
CA GLN A 202 23.18 -10.03 -0.90
C GLN A 202 23.14 -11.16 0.15
N ASP A 203 22.69 -10.89 1.38
CA ASP A 203 22.62 -11.89 2.46
C ASP A 203 21.52 -12.95 2.23
N LEU A 204 20.48 -12.65 1.43
CA LEU A 204 19.46 -13.60 0.96
C LEU A 204 19.92 -14.47 -0.20
N ALA A 205 20.75 -13.94 -1.11
CA ALA A 205 21.24 -14.71 -2.26
C ALA A 205 22.24 -15.81 -1.84
N HIS A 206 23.23 -15.44 -1.01
CA HIS A 206 24.40 -16.30 -0.73
C HIS A 206 24.91 -16.17 0.73
N GLY A 207 24.14 -15.57 1.62
CA GLY A 207 24.54 -15.25 2.98
C GLY A 207 23.69 -15.92 4.05
N ARG A 208 23.65 -15.29 5.23
CA ARG A 208 23.06 -15.88 6.44
C ARG A 208 21.53 -15.92 6.43
N LEU A 209 20.88 -15.21 5.51
CA LEU A 209 19.42 -15.17 5.40
C LEU A 209 18.87 -16.21 4.41
N GLU A 210 19.71 -16.78 3.53
CA GLU A 210 19.29 -17.78 2.56
C GLU A 210 18.52 -18.98 3.19
N PRO A 211 18.92 -19.54 4.35
CA PRO A 211 18.19 -20.65 4.97
C PRO A 211 16.73 -20.33 5.35
N LEU A 212 16.38 -19.06 5.56
CA LEU A 212 14.99 -18.66 5.85
C LEU A 212 14.05 -18.95 4.67
N LEU A 213 14.59 -19.02 3.44
CA LEU A 213 13.84 -19.29 2.22
C LEU A 213 13.27 -20.72 2.14
N GLU A 214 13.62 -21.61 3.09
CA GLU A 214 12.93 -22.89 3.31
C GLU A 214 11.51 -22.70 3.87
N ARG A 215 11.27 -21.60 4.59
CA ARG A 215 10.01 -21.28 5.31
C ARG A 215 9.23 -20.13 4.68
N ILE A 216 9.90 -19.17 4.04
CA ILE A 216 9.28 -17.94 3.49
C ILE A 216 9.73 -17.66 2.06
N ASN A 217 8.97 -16.81 1.36
CA ASN A 217 9.40 -16.15 0.13
C ASN A 217 9.74 -14.69 0.47
N VAL A 218 10.72 -14.09 -0.21
CA VAL A 218 11.08 -12.68 0.03
C VAL A 218 11.14 -11.91 -1.28
N ILE A 219 10.50 -10.75 -1.31
CA ILE A 219 10.62 -9.79 -2.41
C ILE A 219 11.31 -8.54 -1.87
N VAL A 220 12.38 -8.11 -2.52
CA VAL A 220 13.12 -6.90 -2.17
C VAL A 220 13.00 -5.90 -3.32
N MET A 221 12.37 -4.75 -3.07
CA MET A 221 12.39 -3.60 -3.96
C MET A 221 13.30 -2.52 -3.37
N PRO A 222 14.58 -2.42 -3.78
CA PRO A 222 15.53 -1.53 -3.10
C PRO A 222 15.26 -0.04 -3.32
N ARG A 223 14.58 0.32 -4.41
CA ARG A 223 14.32 1.72 -4.77
C ARG A 223 12.99 1.84 -5.50
N ALA A 224 11.99 2.36 -4.80
CA ALA A 224 10.66 2.57 -5.36
C ALA A 224 10.51 3.90 -6.12
N ASN A 225 11.26 4.95 -5.75
CA ASN A 225 11.26 6.24 -6.44
C ASN A 225 12.65 6.58 -7.00
N PRO A 226 13.05 6.03 -8.17
CA PRO A 226 14.36 6.28 -8.75
C PRO A 226 14.55 7.70 -9.28
N ASP A 227 13.47 8.39 -9.64
CA ASP A 227 13.50 9.77 -10.12
C ASP A 227 13.89 10.71 -8.97
N GLY A 228 13.11 10.69 -7.88
CA GLY A 228 13.42 11.45 -6.67
C GLY A 228 14.77 11.07 -6.07
N ALA A 229 15.18 9.80 -6.14
CA ALA A 229 16.50 9.37 -5.67
C ALA A 229 17.65 10.00 -6.46
N SER A 230 17.47 10.27 -7.75
CA SER A 230 18.48 10.93 -8.59
C SER A 230 18.60 12.43 -8.30
N GLU A 231 17.51 13.07 -7.88
CA GLU A 231 17.43 14.49 -7.54
C GLU A 231 17.64 14.78 -6.03
N ASN A 232 17.80 13.74 -5.20
CA ASN A 232 17.73 13.81 -3.73
C ASN A 232 16.45 14.56 -3.26
N ARG A 233 15.31 14.15 -3.80
CA ARG A 233 13.99 14.77 -3.58
C ARG A 233 12.98 13.73 -3.11
N ARG A 234 12.20 14.09 -2.09
CA ARG A 234 11.18 13.24 -1.47
C ARG A 234 10.15 12.67 -2.44
N VAL A 235 9.63 13.53 -3.31
CA VAL A 235 8.50 13.25 -4.19
C VAL A 235 8.95 12.67 -5.53
N THR A 236 8.00 12.19 -6.33
CA THR A 236 8.25 11.77 -7.73
C THR A 236 8.66 12.95 -8.62
N ALA A 237 9.01 12.67 -9.88
CA ALA A 237 9.22 13.68 -10.91
C ALA A 237 8.05 14.70 -10.97
N SER A 238 6.79 14.22 -10.98
CA SER A 238 5.55 15.01 -10.97
C SER A 238 5.21 15.69 -9.65
N GLY A 239 6.01 15.52 -8.60
CA GLY A 239 5.82 16.20 -7.31
C GLY A 239 4.86 15.50 -6.33
N ILE A 240 4.43 14.26 -6.62
CA ILE A 240 3.55 13.47 -5.76
C ILE A 240 4.37 12.70 -4.71
N ASP A 241 3.92 12.69 -3.45
CA ASP A 241 4.46 11.80 -2.40
C ASP A 241 3.90 10.38 -2.63
N VAL A 242 4.76 9.43 -3.05
CA VAL A 242 4.35 8.03 -3.34
C VAL A 242 3.67 7.39 -2.13
N ASN A 243 4.13 7.72 -0.91
CA ASN A 243 3.53 7.22 0.33
C ASN A 243 2.22 7.94 0.70
N ARG A 244 1.60 8.67 -0.24
CA ARG A 244 0.21 9.18 -0.18
C ARG A 244 -0.63 8.76 -1.38
N ASP A 245 -0.11 7.85 -2.22
CA ASP A 245 -0.73 7.45 -3.48
C ASP A 245 -1.07 5.93 -3.54
N HIS A 246 -0.89 5.18 -2.46
CA HIS A 246 -1.10 3.71 -2.46
C HIS A 246 -2.55 3.26 -2.67
N LEU A 247 -3.53 4.14 -2.44
CA LEU A 247 -4.95 3.87 -2.73
C LEU A 247 -5.39 4.43 -4.09
N LEU A 248 -4.83 5.58 -4.46
CA LEU A 248 -5.26 6.34 -5.63
C LEU A 248 -4.51 5.90 -6.90
N LEU A 249 -3.27 5.45 -6.79
CA LEU A 249 -2.44 4.94 -7.90
C LEU A 249 -2.32 5.93 -9.07
N LYS A 250 -2.08 7.22 -8.77
CA LYS A 250 -1.84 8.29 -9.75
C LYS A 250 -0.48 8.17 -10.43
N THR A 251 0.55 7.61 -9.78
CA THR A 251 1.91 7.49 -10.34
C THR A 251 2.29 6.06 -10.74
N PRO A 252 3.19 5.85 -11.73
CA PRO A 252 3.64 4.50 -12.10
C PRO A 252 4.42 3.81 -10.97
N GLU A 253 5.09 4.56 -10.09
CA GLU A 253 5.78 4.01 -8.91
C GLU A 253 4.79 3.38 -7.93
N ALA A 254 3.67 4.06 -7.65
CA ALA A 254 2.58 3.50 -6.82
C ALA A 254 1.90 2.31 -7.51
N GLN A 255 1.69 2.37 -8.83
CA GLN A 255 1.12 1.25 -9.62
C GLN A 255 2.03 0.03 -9.61
N ALA A 256 3.36 0.18 -9.71
CA ALA A 256 4.32 -0.92 -9.61
C ALA A 256 4.25 -1.65 -8.25
N LEU A 257 4.13 -0.89 -7.15
CA LEU A 257 3.92 -1.44 -5.80
C LEU A 257 2.54 -2.11 -5.65
N ALA A 258 1.49 -1.56 -6.27
CA ALA A 258 0.18 -2.19 -6.32
C ALA A 258 0.21 -3.53 -7.09
N LEU A 259 0.91 -3.59 -8.23
CA LEU A 259 1.11 -4.81 -9.02
C LEU A 259 1.83 -5.90 -8.22
N LEU A 260 2.93 -5.56 -7.52
CA LEU A 260 3.63 -6.50 -6.63
C LEU A 260 2.70 -7.05 -5.54
N THR A 261 2.04 -6.16 -4.79
CA THR A 261 1.21 -6.55 -3.65
C THR A 261 -0.04 -7.32 -4.07
N ARG A 262 -0.59 -7.04 -5.26
CA ARG A 262 -1.66 -7.81 -5.90
C ARG A 262 -1.20 -9.21 -6.31
N ALA A 263 -0.10 -9.31 -7.04
CA ALA A 263 0.36 -10.58 -7.62
C ALA A 263 0.83 -11.56 -6.54
N TYR A 264 1.66 -11.09 -5.61
CA TYR A 264 2.35 -11.95 -4.64
C TYR A 264 1.70 -12.05 -3.26
N ARG A 265 0.63 -11.27 -3.02
CA ARG A 265 -0.15 -11.22 -1.77
C ARG A 265 0.71 -11.34 -0.49
N PRO A 266 1.67 -10.41 -0.26
CA PRO A 266 2.56 -10.50 0.89
C PRO A 266 1.77 -10.52 2.20
N MET A 267 2.15 -11.41 3.11
CA MET A 267 1.57 -11.47 4.46
C MET A 267 2.25 -10.49 5.41
N VAL A 268 3.49 -10.10 5.08
CA VAL A 268 4.29 -9.13 5.83
C VAL A 268 4.89 -8.12 4.85
N VAL A 269 4.77 -6.83 5.17
CA VAL A 269 5.36 -5.72 4.39
C VAL A 269 6.19 -4.86 5.34
N LEU A 270 7.46 -4.63 4.97
CA LEU A 270 8.35 -3.68 5.64
C LEU A 270 8.62 -2.49 4.72
N ASP A 271 8.18 -1.32 5.15
CA ASP A 271 8.34 -0.06 4.44
C ASP A 271 9.44 0.78 5.11
N ALA A 272 10.59 0.91 4.45
CA ALA A 272 11.81 1.49 5.01
C ALA A 272 12.06 2.92 4.51
N HIS A 273 12.22 3.83 5.47
CA HIS A 273 12.21 5.27 5.32
C HIS A 273 13.26 5.94 6.20
N GLU A 274 13.45 7.26 6.05
CA GLU A 274 14.28 8.07 6.94
C GLU A 274 13.52 9.32 7.43
N TYR A 275 13.61 9.63 8.73
CA TYR A 275 12.95 10.79 9.33
C TYR A 275 13.86 12.03 9.35
N THR A 276 13.25 13.22 9.45
CA THR A 276 13.95 14.52 9.59
C THR A 276 14.72 14.63 10.91
N ALA A 277 16.04 14.46 10.87
CA ALA A 277 16.90 14.42 12.05
C ALA A 277 17.05 15.77 12.76
N VAL A 278 17.09 16.86 11.97
CA VAL A 278 17.29 18.26 12.38
C VAL A 278 16.37 19.16 11.54
N GLY A 279 16.09 20.37 11.99
CA GLY A 279 15.11 21.28 11.38
C GLY A 279 13.92 21.44 12.33
N ARG A 280 12.69 21.18 11.85
CA ARG A 280 11.43 21.50 12.55
C ARG A 280 11.38 21.20 14.06
N PHE A 281 12.04 20.15 14.55
CA PHE A 281 12.07 19.82 15.98
C PHE A 281 12.98 20.76 16.80
N LEU A 282 14.10 21.19 16.23
CA LEU A 282 14.96 22.22 16.80
C LEU A 282 14.20 23.55 16.85
N ASP A 283 13.58 23.94 15.74
CA ASP A 283 12.85 25.21 15.61
C ASP A 283 11.62 25.25 16.53
N LYS A 284 10.92 24.11 16.69
CA LYS A 284 9.70 24.04 17.52
C LYS A 284 9.97 23.91 19.01
N PHE A 285 10.96 23.10 19.41
CA PHE A 285 11.12 22.64 20.80
C PHE A 285 12.49 22.98 21.41
N GLY A 286 13.44 23.50 20.62
CA GLY A 286 14.82 23.69 21.06
C GLY A 286 15.55 22.37 21.34
N THR A 287 15.15 21.29 20.67
CA THR A 287 15.69 19.93 20.87
C THR A 287 15.86 19.20 19.56
N LEU A 288 16.77 18.24 19.52
CA LEU A 288 16.93 17.33 18.39
C LEU A 288 16.19 16.03 18.67
N GLN A 289 15.75 15.36 17.61
CA GLN A 289 15.24 14.00 17.73
C GLN A 289 16.31 13.08 18.31
N ARG A 290 15.93 11.95 18.93
CA ARG A 290 16.86 11.08 19.67
C ARG A 290 17.12 9.71 19.04
N PHE A 291 16.10 9.05 18.51
CA PHE A 291 16.12 7.61 18.32
C PHE A 291 16.81 7.17 17.01
N ASP A 292 17.47 6.01 17.00
CA ASP A 292 18.05 5.45 15.78
C ASP A 292 16.97 5.01 14.79
N ALA A 293 15.87 4.47 15.32
CA ALA A 293 14.69 4.07 14.57
C ALA A 293 13.39 4.53 15.22
N LEU A 294 12.41 4.82 14.36
CA LEU A 294 11.03 5.00 14.70
C LEU A 294 10.20 3.90 14.03
N VAL A 295 9.24 3.29 14.73
CA VAL A 295 8.40 2.20 14.20
C VAL A 295 6.91 2.44 14.43
N GLN A 296 6.08 2.10 13.43
CA GLN A 296 4.63 1.97 13.61
C GLN A 296 4.06 0.97 12.59
N TYR A 297 3.15 0.10 13.03
CA TYR A 297 2.39 -0.79 12.15
C TYR A 297 1.12 -0.11 11.61
N ALA A 298 0.39 -0.76 10.70
CA ALA A 298 -0.86 -0.24 10.14
C ALA A 298 -1.85 0.20 11.24
N MET A 299 -2.33 1.43 11.15
CA MET A 299 -3.31 2.01 12.08
C MET A 299 -4.29 2.83 11.24
N THR A 300 -5.44 2.24 10.92
CA THR A 300 -6.48 2.84 10.07
C THR A 300 -7.84 2.22 10.38
N ALA A 301 -8.91 2.86 9.93
CA ALA A 301 -10.28 2.38 10.09
C ALA A 301 -10.47 0.98 9.45
N ASN A 302 -11.29 0.12 10.08
CA ASN A 302 -11.62 -1.24 9.61
C ASN A 302 -10.44 -2.22 9.48
N LEU A 303 -9.30 -1.96 10.15
CA LEU A 303 -8.20 -2.93 10.22
C LEU A 303 -8.60 -4.14 11.09
N PRO A 304 -8.40 -5.39 10.66
CA PRO A 304 -8.76 -6.58 11.44
C PRO A 304 -7.92 -6.72 12.72
N GLU A 305 -8.59 -7.01 13.85
CA GLU A 305 -7.96 -6.99 15.19
C GLU A 305 -6.78 -7.97 15.31
N PHE A 306 -6.92 -9.18 14.76
CA PHE A 306 -5.84 -10.17 14.82
C PHE A 306 -4.61 -9.79 13.99
N VAL A 307 -4.76 -9.01 12.91
CA VAL A 307 -3.63 -8.43 12.17
C VAL A 307 -2.93 -7.37 13.03
N THR A 308 -3.68 -6.56 13.76
CA THR A 308 -3.14 -5.57 14.72
C THR A 308 -2.38 -6.25 15.86
N ARG A 309 -2.95 -7.31 16.48
CA ARG A 309 -2.30 -8.10 17.54
C ARG A 309 -1.01 -8.76 17.03
N ALA A 310 -1.04 -9.41 15.87
CA ALA A 310 0.15 -9.99 15.25
C ALA A 310 1.23 -8.91 14.99
N SER A 311 0.84 -7.74 14.47
CA SER A 311 1.77 -6.64 14.19
C SER A 311 2.51 -6.14 15.44
N GLU A 312 1.85 -6.06 16.59
CA GLU A 312 2.48 -5.73 17.87
C GLU A 312 3.31 -6.89 18.42
N GLU A 313 2.71 -8.06 18.60
CA GLU A 313 3.27 -9.15 19.38
C GLU A 313 4.35 -9.95 18.62
N TRP A 314 4.12 -10.22 17.33
CA TRP A 314 5.00 -11.07 16.53
C TRP A 314 6.05 -10.27 15.75
N PHE A 315 5.89 -8.94 15.63
CA PHE A 315 6.79 -8.12 14.83
C PHE A 315 7.36 -6.92 15.59
N ARG A 316 6.54 -5.96 16.06
CA ARG A 316 7.09 -4.74 16.68
C ARG A 316 7.88 -5.04 17.94
N ARG A 317 7.39 -5.90 18.83
CA ARG A 317 8.11 -6.29 20.07
C ARG A 317 9.46 -6.97 19.78
N PRO A 318 9.54 -8.04 18.94
CA PRO A 318 10.82 -8.59 18.51
C PRO A 318 11.77 -7.57 17.88
N LEU A 319 11.26 -6.68 17.01
CA LEU A 319 12.05 -5.67 16.31
C LEU A 319 12.63 -4.60 17.26
N VAL A 320 11.87 -4.12 18.23
CA VAL A 320 12.37 -3.25 19.31
C VAL A 320 13.44 -3.97 20.15
N ALA A 321 13.25 -5.27 20.45
CA ALA A 321 14.24 -6.06 21.16
C ALA A 321 15.53 -6.28 20.33
N GLY A 322 15.40 -6.50 19.02
CA GLY A 322 16.51 -6.67 18.08
C GLY A 322 17.39 -5.42 17.98
N TRP A 323 16.77 -4.23 17.85
CA TRP A 323 17.50 -2.96 17.93
C TRP A 323 18.18 -2.75 19.28
N LYS A 324 17.48 -2.99 20.39
CA LYS A 324 18.05 -2.88 21.74
C LYS A 324 19.27 -3.79 21.92
N ALA A 325 19.23 -5.02 21.39
CA ALA A 325 20.34 -5.97 21.44
C ALA A 325 21.58 -5.52 20.62
N GLN A 326 21.42 -4.58 19.69
CA GLN A 326 22.51 -3.98 18.90
C GLN A 326 22.93 -2.59 19.41
N GLY A 327 22.44 -2.16 20.59
CA GLY A 327 22.72 -0.80 21.11
C GLY A 327 22.08 0.31 20.27
N LEU A 328 20.98 0.00 19.58
CA LEU A 328 20.19 0.94 18.80
C LEU A 328 18.95 1.36 19.60
N SER A 329 18.74 2.67 19.67
CA SER A 329 17.61 3.29 20.36
C SER A 329 16.38 3.35 19.46
N SER A 330 15.19 3.09 20.02
CA SER A 330 13.94 3.11 19.25
C SER A 330 12.75 3.67 20.02
N GLU A 331 11.77 4.17 19.28
CA GLU A 331 10.48 4.65 19.79
C GLU A 331 9.37 4.39 18.75
N TRP A 332 8.11 4.56 19.15
CA TRP A 332 6.99 4.74 18.22
C TRP A 332 7.25 5.83 17.20
N TYR A 333 6.74 5.65 15.98
CA TYR A 333 6.77 6.73 15.00
C TYR A 333 5.88 7.91 15.39
N TYR A 334 6.45 9.10 15.25
CA TYR A 334 5.77 10.38 15.40
C TYR A 334 6.31 11.41 14.41
N THR A 335 5.48 12.40 14.12
CA THR A 335 5.84 13.59 13.36
C THR A 335 5.04 14.79 13.85
N THR A 336 5.16 15.93 13.19
CA THR A 336 4.46 17.18 13.55
C THR A 336 4.21 18.05 12.33
N SER A 337 3.19 18.90 12.42
CA SER A 337 2.81 19.92 11.44
C SER A 337 4.01 20.72 10.93
N THR A 338 3.96 21.22 9.69
CA THR A 338 4.92 22.23 9.21
C THR A 338 4.72 23.61 9.83
N ASP A 339 3.56 23.88 10.44
CA ASP A 339 3.34 25.08 11.26
C ASP A 339 4.22 25.04 12.51
N LEU A 340 5.09 26.05 12.68
CA LEU A 340 6.01 26.17 13.82
C LEU A 340 5.31 26.56 15.13
N ALA A 341 4.10 27.12 15.07
CA ALA A 341 3.30 27.45 16.25
C ALA A 341 2.67 26.19 16.86
N ASP A 342 2.22 25.23 16.04
CA ASP A 342 1.70 23.95 16.50
C ASP A 342 2.80 23.11 17.18
N LYS A 343 2.69 22.93 18.50
CA LYS A 343 3.61 22.11 19.30
C LYS A 343 3.13 20.67 19.50
N LYS A 344 2.00 20.29 18.91
CA LYS A 344 1.48 18.93 18.99
C LYS A 344 2.37 17.96 18.19
N LEU A 345 2.58 16.78 18.75
CA LEU A 345 3.11 15.63 18.03
C LEU A 345 1.98 14.66 17.72
N SER A 346 2.13 13.86 16.67
CA SER A 346 1.17 12.79 16.37
C SER A 346 1.88 11.58 15.84
N MET A 347 1.32 10.41 16.14
CA MET A 347 1.69 9.19 15.44
C MET A 347 1.36 9.30 13.95
N GLY A 348 1.96 8.46 13.12
CA GLY A 348 1.75 8.45 11.67
C GLY A 348 0.29 8.23 11.30
N GLY A 349 -0.17 9.01 10.32
CA GLY A 349 -1.58 9.26 10.02
C GLY A 349 -2.47 8.02 9.88
N VAL A 350 -3.74 8.21 10.24
CA VAL A 350 -4.76 7.15 10.32
C VAL A 350 -5.51 6.90 9.00
N GLN A 351 -5.03 7.51 7.92
CA GLN A 351 -5.69 7.56 6.61
C GLN A 351 -5.29 6.35 5.76
N PRO A 352 -6.20 5.80 4.92
CA PRO A 352 -5.92 4.63 4.09
C PRO A 352 -5.13 4.97 2.81
N ASP A 353 -4.12 5.83 2.88
CA ASP A 353 -3.36 6.34 1.72
C ASP A 353 -1.85 6.03 1.73
N THR A 354 -1.31 5.68 2.89
CA THR A 354 0.07 5.21 3.06
C THR A 354 0.23 3.74 2.68
N GLY A 355 1.42 3.36 2.22
CA GLY A 355 1.74 1.96 1.92
C GLY A 355 1.54 1.05 3.12
N ARG A 356 1.90 1.55 4.31
CA ARG A 356 1.62 0.91 5.60
C ARG A 356 0.12 0.60 5.79
N ASN A 357 -0.74 1.61 5.71
CA ASN A 357 -2.16 1.43 6.02
C ASN A 357 -2.91 0.68 4.90
N VAL A 358 -2.57 0.91 3.62
CA VAL A 358 -3.17 0.19 2.48
C VAL A 358 -2.84 -1.30 2.53
N ASN A 359 -1.60 -1.70 2.82
CA ASN A 359 -1.27 -3.11 2.96
C ASN A 359 -1.88 -3.74 4.23
N GLY A 360 -2.07 -2.96 5.30
CA GLY A 360 -2.90 -3.37 6.44
C GLY A 360 -4.34 -3.72 6.03
N LEU A 361 -4.98 -2.88 5.21
CA LEU A 361 -6.31 -3.15 4.62
C LEU A 361 -6.31 -4.27 3.57
N LYS A 362 -5.14 -4.72 3.10
CA LYS A 362 -4.98 -5.97 2.35
C LYS A 362 -4.81 -7.20 3.24
N ASN A 363 -5.04 -7.09 4.55
CA ASN A 363 -4.87 -8.15 5.57
C ASN A 363 -3.42 -8.65 5.70
N ALA A 364 -2.45 -7.74 5.58
CA ALA A 364 -1.04 -8.03 5.83
C ALA A 364 -0.56 -7.32 7.11
N VAL A 365 0.38 -7.94 7.83
CA VAL A 365 1.18 -7.19 8.81
C VAL A 365 2.02 -6.18 8.03
N SER A 366 1.84 -4.88 8.31
CA SER A 366 2.51 -3.84 7.54
C SER A 366 3.15 -2.82 8.46
N LEU A 367 4.47 -2.65 8.31
CA LEU A 367 5.36 -1.95 9.24
C LEU A 367 6.05 -0.79 8.53
N LEU A 368 5.98 0.41 9.11
CA LEU A 368 6.82 1.56 8.77
C LEU A 368 8.03 1.60 9.70
N ILE A 369 9.22 1.76 9.13
CA ILE A 369 10.47 2.07 9.85
C ILE A 369 11.06 3.35 9.30
N GLU A 370 11.21 4.39 10.13
CA GLU A 370 12.00 5.57 9.78
C GLU A 370 13.31 5.62 10.58
N THR A 371 14.48 5.71 9.93
CA THR A 371 15.77 5.93 10.62
C THR A 371 16.21 7.39 10.57
N ARG A 372 17.12 7.81 11.47
CA ARG A 372 17.53 9.22 11.65
C ARG A 372 18.36 9.77 10.47
N GLY A 373 17.77 10.15 9.34
CA GLY A 373 18.54 10.41 8.11
C GLY A 373 18.27 11.69 7.32
N VAL A 374 17.04 12.16 7.20
CA VAL A 374 16.72 13.31 6.34
C VAL A 374 17.38 14.59 6.90
N GLY A 375 18.11 15.28 6.03
CA GLY A 375 18.91 16.46 6.36
C GLY A 375 20.35 16.18 6.80
N LEU A 376 20.77 14.91 6.94
CA LEU A 376 22.12 14.56 7.41
C LEU A 376 23.15 14.25 6.32
N GLY A 377 22.72 14.15 5.06
CA GLY A 377 23.58 13.65 3.98
C GLY A 377 24.16 12.27 4.35
N ARG A 378 25.50 12.13 4.29
CA ARG A 378 26.21 10.89 4.64
C ARG A 378 26.60 10.76 6.14
N LEU A 379 26.24 11.70 7.00
CA LEU A 379 26.54 11.59 8.44
C LEU A 379 25.81 10.37 9.04
N HIS A 380 26.54 9.59 9.84
CA HIS A 380 26.09 8.34 10.47
C HIS A 380 25.53 7.28 9.51
N PHE A 381 25.81 7.38 8.21
CA PHE A 381 25.15 6.56 7.18
C PHE A 381 25.32 5.04 7.40
N ALA A 382 26.48 4.59 7.89
CA ALA A 382 26.70 3.19 8.26
C ALA A 382 25.74 2.74 9.38
N ARG A 383 25.53 3.58 10.41
CA ARG A 383 24.58 3.31 11.50
C ARG A 383 23.14 3.26 10.99
N ARG A 384 22.71 4.18 10.13
CA ARG A 384 21.34 4.19 9.57
C ARG A 384 21.05 2.94 8.74
N VAL A 385 21.99 2.56 7.88
CA VAL A 385 21.93 1.32 7.08
C VAL A 385 21.89 0.08 7.99
N HIS A 386 22.73 0.03 9.02
CA HIS A 386 22.71 -1.06 10.01
C HIS A 386 21.36 -1.18 10.71
N THR A 387 20.76 -0.07 11.15
CA THR A 387 19.45 -0.05 11.81
C THR A 387 18.35 -0.64 10.92
N HIS A 388 18.35 -0.35 9.62
CA HIS A 388 17.44 -0.98 8.66
C HIS A 388 17.74 -2.47 8.44
N ILE A 389 19.02 -2.88 8.39
CA ILE A 389 19.40 -4.30 8.28
C ILE A 389 18.92 -5.09 9.50
N VAL A 390 19.08 -4.56 10.72
CA VAL A 390 18.58 -5.19 11.95
C VAL A 390 17.05 -5.32 11.92
N ALA A 391 16.34 -4.30 11.43
CA ALA A 391 14.90 -4.35 11.24
C ALA A 391 14.47 -5.45 10.26
N ALA A 392 15.05 -5.46 9.05
CA ALA A 392 14.75 -6.42 8.01
C ALA A 392 15.08 -7.86 8.47
N ASN A 393 16.25 -8.11 9.06
CA ASN A 393 16.63 -9.40 9.62
C ASN A 393 15.60 -9.89 10.65
N THR A 394 15.19 -9.02 11.57
CA THR A 394 14.23 -9.39 12.63
C THR A 394 12.85 -9.70 12.06
N VAL A 395 12.39 -8.95 11.07
CA VAL A 395 11.11 -9.19 10.37
C VAL A 395 11.14 -10.51 9.59
N LEU A 396 12.23 -10.78 8.86
CA LEU A 396 12.41 -12.04 8.12
C LEU A 396 12.45 -13.25 9.06
N GLN A 397 13.22 -13.17 10.14
CA GLN A 397 13.31 -14.21 11.16
C GLN A 397 11.94 -14.47 11.80
N SER A 398 11.25 -13.41 12.25
CA SER A 398 9.92 -13.52 12.86
C SER A 398 8.90 -14.13 11.90
N THR A 399 8.98 -13.81 10.60
CA THR A 399 8.12 -14.40 9.57
C THR A 399 8.41 -15.90 9.41
N ALA A 400 9.68 -16.31 9.35
CA ALA A 400 10.06 -17.71 9.18
C ALA A 400 9.68 -18.59 10.38
N GLU A 401 9.82 -18.06 11.59
CA GLU A 401 9.34 -18.69 12.82
C GLU A 401 7.82 -18.82 12.83
N ARG A 402 7.11 -17.75 12.45
CA ARG A 402 5.63 -17.68 12.44
C ARG A 402 4.98 -18.13 11.13
N ALA A 403 5.68 -18.82 10.25
CA ALA A 403 5.21 -19.06 8.89
C ALA A 403 3.83 -19.75 8.85
N ASP A 404 3.65 -20.79 9.64
CA ASP A 404 2.38 -21.55 9.74
C ASP A 404 1.28 -20.75 10.46
N ASP A 405 1.64 -19.88 11.40
CA ASP A 405 0.70 -19.03 12.14
C ASP A 405 0.18 -17.89 11.26
N LEU A 406 1.05 -17.32 10.41
CA LEU A 406 0.70 -16.29 9.42
C LEU A 406 -0.24 -16.83 8.35
N THR A 407 0.00 -18.03 7.84
CA THR A 407 -0.89 -18.66 6.85
C THR A 407 -2.28 -18.94 7.44
N LYS A 408 -2.38 -19.38 8.71
CA LYS A 408 -3.66 -19.54 9.42
C LYS A 408 -4.35 -18.19 9.66
N LEU A 409 -3.61 -17.20 10.15
CA LEU A 409 -4.10 -15.83 10.38
C LEU A 409 -4.67 -15.24 9.09
N ARG A 410 -3.95 -15.38 7.97
CA ARG A 410 -4.38 -14.90 6.66
C ARG A 410 -5.70 -15.54 6.24
N ALA A 411 -5.81 -16.86 6.34
CA ALA A 411 -7.03 -17.59 5.98
C ALA A 411 -8.22 -17.21 6.88
N TYR A 412 -7.98 -17.08 8.20
CA TYR A 412 -9.01 -16.61 9.14
C TYR A 412 -9.51 -15.21 8.77
N VAL A 413 -8.60 -14.25 8.60
CA VAL A 413 -8.96 -12.84 8.35
C VAL A 413 -9.59 -12.64 6.98
N ASP A 414 -9.12 -13.33 5.93
CA ASP A 414 -9.72 -13.26 4.60
C ASP A 414 -11.18 -13.80 4.61
N ASN A 415 -11.47 -14.83 5.42
CA ASN A 415 -12.82 -15.36 5.64
C ASN A 415 -13.68 -14.45 6.53
N GLU A 416 -13.12 -13.90 7.61
CA GLU A 416 -13.79 -12.96 8.50
C GLU A 416 -14.25 -11.72 7.73
N VAL A 417 -13.33 -11.06 7.00
CA VAL A 417 -13.63 -9.83 6.23
C VAL A 417 -14.66 -10.07 5.13
N SER A 418 -14.60 -11.20 4.42
CA SER A 418 -15.59 -11.55 3.39
C SER A 418 -16.97 -11.94 3.99
N SER A 419 -17.00 -12.59 5.15
CA SER A 419 -18.26 -12.94 5.82
C SER A 419 -19.07 -11.72 6.29
N MET A 420 -18.43 -10.57 6.47
CA MET A 420 -19.06 -9.34 6.94
C MET A 420 -19.90 -8.60 5.88
N ALA A 421 -19.93 -9.03 4.61
CA ALA A 421 -20.77 -8.39 3.60
C ALA A 421 -22.25 -8.28 4.05
N CYS A 422 -22.87 -7.12 3.89
CA CYS A 422 -24.22 -6.79 4.39
C CYS A 422 -24.38 -6.74 5.94
N LEU A 423 -23.32 -6.93 6.74
CA LEU A 423 -23.43 -7.10 8.21
C LEU A 423 -22.72 -6.00 9.01
N GLY A 424 -23.42 -5.53 10.06
CA GLY A 424 -22.88 -4.55 11.00
C GLY A 424 -22.53 -3.21 10.35
N GLU A 425 -21.53 -2.53 10.89
CA GLU A 425 -21.09 -1.22 10.42
C GLU A 425 -19.67 -1.25 9.82
N ALA A 426 -19.35 -0.19 9.09
CA ALA A 426 -18.01 0.19 8.69
C ALA A 426 -17.70 1.59 9.21
N VAL A 427 -16.48 1.79 9.71
CA VAL A 427 -15.97 3.12 10.07
C VAL A 427 -15.53 3.81 8.79
N ILE A 428 -16.23 4.88 8.43
CA ILE A 428 -16.01 5.64 7.20
C ILE A 428 -14.91 6.69 7.41
N GLN A 429 -14.93 7.31 8.59
CA GLN A 429 -13.95 8.32 8.98
C GLN A 429 -13.51 8.07 10.42
N ALA A 430 -12.20 8.03 10.63
CA ALA A 430 -11.59 7.88 11.94
C ALA A 430 -10.58 9.01 12.21
N ALA A 431 -10.27 9.24 13.48
CA ALA A 431 -9.20 10.11 13.92
C ALA A 431 -8.40 9.48 15.06
N ALA A 432 -7.17 9.97 15.23
CA ALA A 432 -6.37 9.70 16.41
C ALA A 432 -7.05 10.21 17.69
N THR A 433 -6.61 9.66 18.82
CA THR A 433 -7.06 10.03 20.17
C THR A 433 -6.06 11.01 20.80
N PRO A 434 -6.48 12.26 21.10
CA PRO A 434 -5.63 13.21 21.82
C PRO A 434 -5.28 12.69 23.22
N SER A 435 -4.03 12.91 23.63
CA SER A 435 -3.42 12.44 24.87
C SER A 435 -2.20 13.30 25.22
N GLU A 436 -1.52 12.99 26.32
CA GLU A 436 -0.20 13.55 26.66
C GLU A 436 0.86 12.44 26.57
N TYR A 437 2.07 12.80 26.15
CA TYR A 437 3.20 11.87 26.06
C TYR A 437 4.51 12.50 26.54
N ASN A 438 5.32 11.75 27.29
CA ASN A 438 6.66 12.15 27.71
C ASN A 438 7.68 11.63 26.71
N LEU A 439 8.11 12.47 25.76
CA LEU A 439 9.06 12.12 24.72
C LEU A 439 10.49 12.52 25.14
N VAL A 440 11.44 11.58 25.03
CA VAL A 440 12.86 11.86 25.28
C VAL A 440 13.54 12.31 23.99
N MET A 441 14.00 13.55 23.98
CA MET A 441 14.76 14.19 22.90
C MET A 441 16.23 14.38 23.32
N LEU A 442 17.04 14.98 22.45
CA LEU A 442 18.41 15.40 22.75
C LEU A 442 18.52 16.92 22.88
N ASP A 443 19.30 17.39 23.85
CA ASP A 443 19.77 18.77 23.88
C ASP A 443 20.76 19.02 22.71
N PRO A 444 20.61 20.12 21.93
CA PRO A 444 21.43 20.37 20.75
C PRO A 444 22.88 20.77 21.06
N GLN A 445 23.17 21.23 22.29
CA GLN A 445 24.50 21.68 22.70
C GLN A 445 25.25 20.57 23.45
N THR A 446 24.62 19.97 24.47
CA THR A 446 25.26 18.98 25.35
C THR A 446 25.12 17.54 24.86
N GLY A 447 24.13 17.24 24.00
CA GLY A 447 23.80 15.88 23.57
C GLY A 447 23.18 15.01 24.66
N GLU A 448 22.80 15.60 25.80
CA GLU A 448 22.12 14.91 26.90
C GLU A 448 20.64 14.65 26.59
N ASP A 449 20.06 13.66 27.29
CA ASP A 449 18.65 13.30 27.14
C ASP A 449 17.75 14.35 27.82
N ARG A 450 16.84 14.97 27.06
CA ARG A 450 15.89 15.98 27.55
C ARG A 450 14.45 15.52 27.32
N THR A 451 13.70 15.33 28.39
CA THR A 451 12.28 14.92 28.32
C THR A 451 11.38 16.13 28.05
N LEU A 452 10.45 15.98 27.11
CA LEU A 452 9.39 16.93 26.80
C LEU A 452 8.03 16.26 27.11
N SER A 453 7.19 16.89 27.92
CA SER A 453 5.76 16.57 27.92
C SER A 453 5.10 17.31 26.77
N VAL A 454 4.38 16.58 25.91
CA VAL A 454 3.76 17.13 24.69
C VAL A 454 2.32 16.65 24.55
N ALA A 455 1.49 17.51 23.94
CA ALA A 455 0.22 17.08 23.39
C ALA A 455 0.48 16.08 22.26
N TRP A 456 -0.20 14.93 22.31
CA TRP A 456 0.06 13.76 21.49
C TRP A 456 -1.23 13.19 20.89
N ASP A 457 -1.34 13.16 19.57
CA ASP A 457 -2.40 12.42 18.88
C ASP A 457 -1.96 10.97 18.69
N SER A 458 -2.52 10.08 19.52
CA SER A 458 -2.25 8.64 19.49
C SER A 458 -3.05 7.92 18.42
N ALA A 459 -2.38 7.12 17.59
CA ALA A 459 -3.02 6.24 16.61
C ALA A 459 -3.23 4.81 17.15
N LEU A 460 -2.82 4.51 18.39
CA LEU A 460 -3.01 3.21 19.04
C LEU A 460 -4.48 2.91 19.35
N GLU A 461 -5.27 3.97 19.58
CA GLU A 461 -6.72 3.90 19.75
C GLU A 461 -7.36 4.91 18.80
N LEU A 462 -8.23 4.44 17.92
CA LEU A 462 -8.88 5.25 16.90
C LEU A 462 -10.31 5.59 17.30
N ARG A 463 -10.67 6.87 17.24
CA ARG A 463 -12.06 7.33 17.41
C ARG A 463 -12.77 7.27 16.07
N ALA A 464 -13.87 6.55 16.00
CA ALA A 464 -14.80 6.64 14.88
C ALA A 464 -15.45 8.04 14.89
N LEU A 465 -15.31 8.79 13.80
CA LEU A 465 -15.97 10.07 13.57
C LEU A 465 -17.25 9.92 12.74
N LYS A 466 -17.32 8.87 11.92
CA LYS A 466 -18.46 8.55 11.05
C LYS A 466 -18.50 7.04 10.81
N THR A 467 -19.65 6.42 11.06
CA THR A 467 -19.93 5.03 10.68
C THR A 467 -21.12 4.98 9.72
N ARG A 468 -21.25 3.87 8.98
CA ARG A 468 -22.43 3.52 8.16
C ARG A 468 -22.64 2.02 8.24
N ALA A 469 -23.88 1.57 8.00
CA ALA A 469 -24.16 0.16 7.77
C ALA A 469 -23.29 -0.40 6.63
N ARG A 470 -22.75 -1.60 6.79
CA ARG A 470 -21.90 -2.22 5.78
C ARG A 470 -22.75 -2.71 4.60
N PRO A 471 -22.51 -2.26 3.36
CA PRO A 471 -23.27 -2.74 2.22
C PRO A 471 -22.87 -4.19 1.87
N CYS A 472 -23.65 -4.82 0.99
CA CYS A 472 -23.27 -6.07 0.34
C CYS A 472 -22.22 -5.83 -0.76
N GLY A 473 -22.21 -4.65 -1.37
CA GLY A 473 -21.30 -4.25 -2.43
C GLY A 473 -21.51 -2.79 -2.85
N TYR A 474 -20.78 -2.35 -3.86
CA TYR A 474 -20.99 -1.05 -4.50
C TYR A 474 -21.32 -1.26 -5.98
N TRP A 475 -22.29 -0.52 -6.50
CA TRP A 475 -22.52 -0.39 -7.93
C TRP A 475 -21.76 0.83 -8.46
N LEU A 476 -21.14 0.71 -9.64
CA LEU A 476 -20.56 1.84 -10.37
C LEU A 476 -21.12 1.87 -11.80
N SER A 477 -21.34 3.07 -12.32
CA SER A 477 -21.79 3.25 -13.70
C SER A 477 -20.74 2.76 -14.72
N GLN A 478 -21.19 2.51 -15.95
CA GLN A 478 -20.34 2.03 -17.04
C GLN A 478 -19.17 2.99 -17.37
N SER A 479 -19.29 4.29 -17.10
CA SER A 479 -18.24 5.29 -17.36
C SER A 479 -17.04 5.18 -16.42
N GLU A 480 -17.16 4.52 -15.26
CA GLU A 480 -16.13 4.52 -14.22
C GLU A 480 -15.01 3.49 -14.43
N ALA A 481 -14.69 3.18 -15.69
CA ALA A 481 -13.65 2.20 -16.06
C ALA A 481 -12.25 2.53 -15.46
N ASN A 482 -11.95 3.81 -15.21
CA ASN A 482 -10.75 4.27 -14.50
C ASN A 482 -10.74 3.81 -13.02
N ALA A 483 -11.87 3.96 -12.33
CA ALA A 483 -12.06 3.46 -10.96
C ALA A 483 -11.93 1.94 -10.90
N VAL A 484 -12.58 1.23 -11.82
CA VAL A 484 -12.47 -0.24 -11.97
C VAL A 484 -11.01 -0.65 -12.19
N THR A 485 -10.28 0.01 -13.08
CA THR A 485 -8.87 -0.28 -13.34
C THR A 485 -8.02 -0.15 -12.08
N ARG A 486 -8.21 0.91 -11.28
CA ARG A 486 -7.47 1.12 -10.02
C ARG A 486 -7.83 0.09 -8.95
N LEU A 487 -9.12 -0.21 -8.75
CA LEU A 487 -9.57 -1.29 -7.87
C LEU A 487 -8.91 -2.63 -8.24
N ARG A 488 -8.87 -2.95 -9.53
CA ARG A 488 -8.25 -4.18 -10.05
C ARG A 488 -6.73 -4.17 -9.95
N LEU A 489 -6.06 -3.02 -10.01
CA LEU A 489 -4.63 -2.88 -9.69
C LEU A 489 -4.35 -3.09 -8.20
N LEU A 490 -5.25 -2.65 -7.31
CA LEU A 490 -5.18 -2.97 -5.88
C LEU A 490 -5.43 -4.45 -5.58
N GLY A 491 -6.09 -5.17 -6.49
CA GLY A 491 -6.46 -6.58 -6.38
C GLY A 491 -7.91 -6.82 -5.95
N VAL A 492 -8.71 -5.76 -5.83
CA VAL A 492 -10.14 -5.85 -5.52
C VAL A 492 -10.86 -6.51 -6.70
N VAL A 493 -11.67 -7.53 -6.40
CA VAL A 493 -12.53 -8.20 -7.37
C VAL A 493 -13.63 -7.23 -7.79
N VAL A 494 -13.80 -7.07 -9.10
CA VAL A 494 -14.88 -6.30 -9.71
C VAL A 494 -15.58 -7.21 -10.72
N GLN A 495 -16.90 -7.14 -10.76
CA GLN A 495 -17.76 -7.83 -11.71
C GLN A 495 -18.39 -6.81 -12.67
N GLN A 496 -18.65 -7.22 -13.90
CA GLN A 496 -19.43 -6.48 -14.88
C GLN A 496 -20.85 -7.05 -14.93
N ILE A 497 -21.84 -6.19 -15.00
CA ILE A 497 -23.26 -6.54 -15.16
C ILE A 497 -23.49 -7.01 -16.59
N ASP A 498 -23.97 -8.24 -16.79
CA ASP A 498 -24.17 -8.82 -18.12
C ASP A 498 -25.48 -8.33 -18.78
N GLU A 499 -26.51 -8.03 -17.99
CA GLU A 499 -27.86 -7.70 -18.45
C GLU A 499 -28.53 -6.65 -17.55
N LEU A 500 -29.52 -5.91 -18.07
CA LEU A 500 -30.27 -4.94 -17.27
C LEU A 500 -31.01 -5.65 -16.13
N GLY A 501 -30.84 -5.15 -14.90
CA GLY A 501 -31.57 -5.61 -13.73
C GLY A 501 -31.85 -4.49 -12.73
N GLU A 502 -32.33 -4.87 -11.55
CA GLU A 502 -32.58 -3.96 -10.42
C GLU A 502 -31.78 -4.40 -9.19
N MET A 503 -31.27 -3.45 -8.40
CA MET A 503 -30.66 -3.73 -7.09
C MET A 503 -31.27 -2.87 -5.99
N ARG A 504 -31.49 -3.46 -4.80
CA ARG A 504 -31.88 -2.69 -3.61
C ARG A 504 -30.65 -2.08 -2.96
N GLY A 505 -30.67 -0.76 -2.76
CA GLY A 505 -29.49 -0.04 -2.29
C GLY A 505 -29.79 1.32 -1.70
N GLU A 506 -28.73 2.13 -1.61
CA GLU A 506 -28.74 3.51 -1.18
C GLU A 506 -27.92 4.35 -2.18
N ILE A 507 -28.51 5.42 -2.71
CA ILE A 507 -27.80 6.45 -3.48
C ILE A 507 -27.25 7.51 -2.53
N TYR A 508 -26.24 8.24 -2.98
CA TYR A 508 -25.70 9.39 -2.26
C TYR A 508 -26.34 10.69 -2.75
N ARG A 509 -27.01 11.41 -1.84
CA ARG A 509 -27.42 12.79 -2.05
C ARG A 509 -26.31 13.71 -1.53
N GLU A 510 -25.64 14.43 -2.42
CA GLU A 510 -24.70 15.48 -2.04
C GLU A 510 -25.46 16.63 -1.36
N THR A 511 -25.00 17.05 -0.18
CA THR A 511 -25.57 18.16 0.60
C THR A 511 -24.64 19.36 0.68
N ALA A 512 -23.33 19.17 0.51
CA ALA A 512 -22.34 20.23 0.39
C ALA A 512 -21.11 19.75 -0.37
N ARG A 513 -20.42 20.69 -1.03
CA ARG A 513 -19.18 20.47 -1.77
C ARG A 513 -18.26 21.66 -1.61
N GLU A 514 -17.03 21.39 -1.20
CA GLU A 514 -15.96 22.39 -1.13
C GLU A 514 -14.71 21.87 -1.86
N LEU A 515 -13.92 22.80 -2.41
CA LEU A 515 -12.56 22.50 -2.86
C LEU A 515 -11.61 22.60 -1.66
N GLY A 516 -10.68 21.67 -1.55
CA GLY A 516 -9.63 21.72 -0.54
C GLY A 516 -8.37 20.99 -0.97
N GLN A 517 -7.43 20.86 -0.05
CA GLN A 517 -6.25 20.01 -0.19
C GLN A 517 -6.42 18.74 0.64
N ARG A 518 -5.82 17.64 0.19
CA ARG A 518 -5.61 16.48 1.06
C ARG A 518 -4.63 16.86 2.17
N ALA A 519 -4.82 16.31 3.36
CA ALA A 519 -4.00 16.63 4.52
C ALA A 519 -3.61 15.37 5.31
N ASP A 520 -2.36 15.37 5.76
CA ASP A 520 -1.84 14.43 6.76
C ASP A 520 -1.45 15.19 8.05
N VAL A 521 -0.81 14.48 8.99
CA VAL A 521 -0.32 15.04 10.26
C VAL A 521 0.61 16.26 10.09
N ARG A 522 1.34 16.33 8.97
CA ARG A 522 2.31 17.39 8.68
C ARG A 522 1.67 18.61 8.03
N GLY A 523 0.41 18.53 7.59
CA GLY A 523 -0.32 19.59 6.90
C GLY A 523 -0.83 19.16 5.53
N SER A 524 -0.89 20.08 4.57
CA SER A 524 -1.31 19.79 3.19
C SER A 524 -0.32 18.82 2.51
N ILE A 525 -0.84 17.77 1.90
CA ILE A 525 -0.07 16.86 1.05
C ILE A 525 0.22 17.58 -0.27
N ALA A 526 1.45 17.44 -0.78
CA ALA A 526 1.80 17.87 -2.13
C ALA A 526 1.13 16.94 -3.16
N ASP A 527 -0.03 17.34 -3.67
CA ASP A 527 -0.62 16.80 -4.87
C ASP A 527 -1.06 17.91 -5.83
N SER A 528 -1.10 17.61 -7.12
CA SER A 528 -1.27 18.59 -8.20
C SER A 528 -2.72 18.91 -8.55
N GLY A 529 -3.70 18.45 -7.76
CA GLY A 529 -5.13 18.53 -8.13
C GLY A 529 -6.11 18.84 -7.00
N GLY A 530 -5.67 18.81 -5.74
CA GLY A 530 -6.54 18.97 -4.58
C GLY A 530 -7.68 17.93 -4.53
N VAL A 531 -8.61 18.15 -3.62
CA VAL A 531 -9.69 17.21 -3.30
C VAL A 531 -11.05 17.91 -3.26
N LEU A 532 -12.10 17.18 -3.63
CA LEU A 532 -13.48 17.55 -3.31
C LEU A 532 -13.78 17.10 -1.88
N LYS A 533 -14.03 18.04 -0.99
CA LYS A 533 -14.60 17.76 0.34
C LYS A 533 -16.12 17.72 0.18
N LEU A 534 -16.67 16.51 0.15
CA LEU A 534 -18.10 16.28 0.01
C LEU A 534 -18.76 16.06 1.38
N GLN A 535 -20.02 16.46 1.50
CA GLN A 535 -20.94 15.95 2.50
C GLN A 535 -22.07 15.24 1.77
N VAL A 536 -22.42 14.03 2.20
CA VAL A 536 -23.46 13.22 1.57
C VAL A 536 -24.40 12.63 2.61
N GLN A 537 -25.68 12.51 2.23
CA GLN A 537 -26.67 11.69 2.90
C GLN A 537 -26.96 10.46 2.05
N THR A 538 -27.18 9.31 2.68
CA THR A 538 -27.55 8.08 1.99
C THR A 538 -29.06 7.95 1.95
N VAL A 539 -29.63 7.70 0.77
CA VAL A 539 -31.07 7.66 0.54
C VAL A 539 -31.43 6.28 -0.03
N PRO A 540 -32.30 5.49 0.63
CA PRO A 540 -32.75 4.21 0.11
C PRO A 540 -33.36 4.34 -1.28
N ALA A 541 -32.96 3.44 -2.18
CA ALA A 541 -33.34 3.45 -3.58
C ALA A 541 -33.45 2.02 -4.14
N LEU A 542 -34.30 1.87 -5.15
CA LEU A 542 -34.21 0.79 -6.12
C LEU A 542 -33.33 1.31 -7.27
N LEU A 543 -32.26 0.60 -7.58
CA LEU A 543 -31.23 1.00 -8.52
C LEU A 543 -31.44 0.25 -9.84
N ASP A 544 -31.71 0.97 -10.93
CA ASP A 544 -31.61 0.41 -12.28
C ASP A 544 -30.13 0.15 -12.58
N VAL A 545 -29.75 -1.11 -12.82
CA VAL A 545 -28.37 -1.50 -13.10
C VAL A 545 -28.23 -1.94 -14.55
N PRO A 546 -27.79 -1.04 -15.46
CA PRO A 546 -27.70 -1.37 -16.89
C PRO A 546 -26.55 -2.33 -17.19
N ALA A 547 -26.73 -3.14 -18.23
CA ALA A 547 -25.67 -3.99 -18.79
C ALA A 547 -24.40 -3.16 -19.09
N GLY A 548 -23.24 -3.74 -18.78
CA GLY A 548 -21.93 -3.08 -18.93
C GLY A 548 -21.51 -2.20 -17.75
N SER A 549 -22.40 -1.87 -16.82
CA SER A 549 -22.04 -1.27 -15.52
C SER A 549 -21.31 -2.28 -14.60
N TYR A 550 -20.86 -1.87 -13.42
CA TYR A 550 -19.99 -2.69 -12.56
C TYR A 550 -20.54 -2.90 -11.16
N TYR A 551 -20.20 -4.04 -10.58
CA TYR A 551 -20.46 -4.38 -9.18
C TYR A 551 -19.15 -4.75 -8.47
N VAL A 552 -18.94 -4.16 -7.30
CA VAL A 552 -17.82 -4.45 -6.41
C VAL A 552 -18.38 -5.17 -5.19
N PRO A 553 -18.37 -6.52 -5.17
CA PRO A 553 -18.84 -7.29 -4.01
C PRO A 553 -18.03 -6.97 -2.76
N LEU A 554 -18.65 -6.99 -1.57
CA LEU A 554 -17.94 -6.97 -0.29
C LEU A 554 -17.77 -8.36 0.33
N ASP A 555 -18.27 -9.44 -0.26
CA ASP A 555 -17.94 -10.81 0.15
C ASP A 555 -16.61 -11.30 -0.42
N GLN A 556 -15.58 -10.43 -0.28
CA GLN A 556 -14.21 -10.68 -0.69
C GLN A 556 -13.22 -10.21 0.39
N SER A 557 -12.03 -10.81 0.42
CA SER A 557 -11.00 -10.51 1.43
C SER A 557 -10.53 -9.05 1.49
N LEU A 558 -10.73 -8.28 0.41
CA LEU A 558 -10.33 -6.87 0.30
C LEU A 558 -11.46 -5.86 0.52
N ALA A 559 -12.59 -6.29 1.10
CA ALA A 559 -13.77 -5.45 1.31
C ALA A 559 -13.46 -4.12 2.03
N ASN A 560 -12.62 -4.15 3.07
CA ASN A 560 -12.24 -2.94 3.82
C ASN A 560 -11.44 -1.94 2.97
N LEU A 561 -10.66 -2.41 1.99
CA LEU A 561 -9.97 -1.56 1.02
C LEU A 561 -10.94 -0.97 -0.02
N ALA A 562 -11.93 -1.75 -0.45
CA ALA A 562 -12.99 -1.28 -1.34
C ALA A 562 -13.83 -0.17 -0.69
N ILE A 563 -14.23 -0.33 0.58
CA ILE A 563 -14.90 0.72 1.38
C ILE A 563 -14.04 2.00 1.44
N ALA A 564 -12.74 1.87 1.73
CA ALA A 564 -11.84 3.03 1.79
C ALA A 564 -11.73 3.80 0.46
N ALA A 565 -11.90 3.13 -0.68
CA ALA A 565 -11.90 3.75 -2.01
C ALA A 565 -13.28 4.30 -2.42
N LEU A 566 -14.38 3.66 -2.03
CA LEU A 566 -15.72 3.89 -2.58
C LEU A 566 -16.69 4.65 -1.66
N GLU A 567 -16.23 5.11 -0.50
CA GLU A 567 -17.00 6.04 0.33
C GLU A 567 -16.66 7.50 -0.05
N PRO A 568 -17.62 8.26 -0.62
CA PRO A 568 -17.32 9.46 -1.41
C PRO A 568 -16.96 10.70 -0.58
N ASP A 569 -17.34 10.73 0.69
CA ASP A 569 -17.13 11.85 1.62
C ASP A 569 -15.96 11.63 2.58
N THR A 570 -14.96 10.87 2.11
CA THR A 570 -13.62 10.78 2.71
C THR A 570 -12.59 11.42 1.78
N GLN A 571 -11.53 12.04 2.32
CA GLN A 571 -10.51 12.72 1.48
C GLN A 571 -9.73 11.77 0.53
N ASN A 572 -9.81 10.46 0.75
CA ASN A 572 -9.13 9.43 -0.04
C ASN A 572 -10.10 8.66 -0.95
N GLY A 573 -11.41 8.91 -0.83
CA GLY A 573 -12.43 8.33 -1.69
C GLY A 573 -12.22 8.73 -3.15
N TYR A 574 -12.66 7.86 -4.06
CA TYR A 574 -12.46 8.01 -5.49
C TYR A 574 -13.29 9.16 -6.08
N VAL A 575 -14.49 9.43 -5.57
CA VAL A 575 -15.25 10.64 -5.95
C VAL A 575 -14.53 11.90 -5.47
N ALA A 576 -14.08 11.93 -4.22
CA ALA A 576 -13.32 13.05 -3.64
C ALA A 576 -12.06 13.38 -4.47
N ASN A 577 -11.41 12.36 -5.05
CA ASN A 577 -10.22 12.49 -5.88
C ASN A 577 -10.50 12.55 -7.39
N ARG A 578 -11.78 12.65 -7.82
CA ARG A 578 -12.20 12.73 -9.24
C ARG A 578 -11.73 11.53 -10.10
N ILE A 579 -11.58 10.38 -9.45
CA ILE A 579 -11.38 9.07 -10.09
C ILE A 579 -12.73 8.50 -10.53
N ILE A 580 -13.77 8.75 -9.72
CA ILE A 580 -15.18 8.58 -10.10
C ILE A 580 -15.75 9.97 -10.40
N GLY A 581 -16.55 10.10 -11.47
CA GLY A 581 -17.00 11.38 -12.01
C GLY A 581 -17.96 12.18 -11.11
N SER A 582 -18.94 11.52 -10.49
CA SER A 582 -19.90 12.13 -9.55
C SER A 582 -20.37 11.12 -8.50
N VAL A 583 -21.13 11.60 -7.51
CA VAL A 583 -21.80 10.73 -6.53
C VAL A 583 -22.94 9.89 -7.14
N ASP A 584 -23.47 10.29 -8.30
CA ASP A 584 -24.57 9.59 -9.00
C ASP A 584 -24.05 8.37 -9.78
N ALA A 585 -22.75 8.35 -10.10
CA ALA A 585 -22.09 7.23 -10.77
C ALA A 585 -21.74 6.06 -9.82
N LEU A 586 -22.21 6.11 -8.57
CA LEU A 586 -21.80 5.24 -7.47
C LEU A 586 -22.95 5.04 -6.47
N ALA A 587 -23.28 3.79 -6.14
CA ALA A 587 -24.32 3.48 -5.15
C ALA A 587 -23.91 2.34 -4.21
N ARG A 588 -24.46 2.33 -2.99
CA ARG A 588 -24.28 1.24 -2.02
C ARG A 588 -25.37 0.20 -2.22
N VAL A 589 -24.99 -1.04 -2.49
CA VAL A 589 -25.92 -2.16 -2.70
C VAL A 589 -26.17 -2.85 -1.36
N MET A 590 -27.40 -2.81 -0.86
CA MET A 590 -27.75 -3.19 0.52
C MET A 590 -28.38 -4.57 0.66
N ALA A 591 -28.67 -5.24 -0.46
CA ALA A 591 -29.04 -6.66 -0.52
C ALA A 591 -28.10 -7.40 -1.50
N ARG A 592 -27.89 -8.71 -1.33
CA ARG A 592 -27.15 -9.51 -2.32
C ARG A 592 -27.89 -9.41 -3.67
N PRO A 593 -27.21 -9.03 -4.76
CA PRO A 593 -27.86 -8.85 -6.06
C PRO A 593 -28.24 -10.19 -6.68
N ASP A 594 -29.39 -10.22 -7.35
CA ASP A 594 -29.87 -11.34 -8.16
C ASP A 594 -29.89 -10.92 -9.63
N VAL A 595 -28.69 -10.60 -10.14
CA VAL A 595 -28.44 -10.11 -11.50
C VAL A 595 -27.25 -10.89 -12.05
N LYS A 596 -27.29 -11.27 -13.32
CA LYS A 596 -26.18 -11.99 -13.96
C LYS A 596 -24.96 -11.09 -14.15
N MET A 597 -23.79 -11.61 -13.78
CA MET A 597 -22.53 -10.87 -13.83
C MET A 597 -21.35 -11.78 -14.19
N THR A 598 -20.33 -11.19 -14.80
CA THR A 598 -19.04 -11.82 -15.08
C THR A 598 -17.91 -11.10 -14.36
N ALA A 599 -16.86 -11.83 -13.92
CA ALA A 599 -15.69 -11.19 -13.31
C ALA A 599 -14.90 -10.40 -14.37
N VAL A 600 -14.47 -9.18 -14.05
CA VAL A 600 -13.67 -8.35 -14.98
C VAL A 600 -12.25 -8.95 -15.07
N PRO A 601 -11.81 -9.42 -16.27
CA PRO A 601 -10.64 -10.29 -16.44
C PRO A 601 -9.29 -9.57 -16.33
#